data_AF-A0A0Q4WI70-F1
#
_entry.id   AF-A0A0Q4WI70-F1
#
_cell.length_a   1.000
_cell.length_b   1.000
_cell.length_c   1.000
_cell.angle_alpha   90.00
_cell.angle_beta   90.00
_cell.angle_gamma   90.00
#
_symmetry.space_group_name_H-M   'P 1'
#
loop_
_entity.id
_entity.type
_entity.pdbx_description
1 polymer ?
#
loop_
_entity_poly.entity_id
_entity_poly.type
_entity_poly.pdbx_seq_one_letter_code
_entity_poly.pdbx_strand_id
1 'polypeptide(L)'
;MAPIANVVLRGRTFHFRRRVPTGLQPKLRLTEMVRSLGTSDGRTAKLRACQLYVASETIFSTLNATPMLTDAQLARLVQDFYGLILDQENQGRLTRGAIPNDIRERRVAQYETMAAPQAVVFGSLIACP
;
A
#
# COMPACT_ATOMS: atom_id res chain seq x y z
N MET A 1 -29.34 -28.54 -12.23
CA MET A 1 -28.79 -27.65 -11.19
C MET A 1 -28.34 -26.36 -11.84
N ALA A 2 -28.86 -25.21 -11.40
CA ALA A 2 -28.44 -23.92 -11.92
C ALA A 2 -26.95 -23.65 -11.57
N PRO A 3 -26.18 -22.97 -12.45
CA PRO A 3 -24.80 -22.61 -12.16
C PRO A 3 -24.73 -21.74 -10.90
N ILE A 4 -23.80 -22.06 -9.99
CA ILE A 4 -23.57 -21.24 -8.79
C ILE A 4 -22.87 -19.97 -9.24
N ALA A 5 -23.58 -18.84 -9.17
CA ALA A 5 -23.02 -17.54 -9.57
C ALA A 5 -21.72 -17.25 -8.82
N ASN A 6 -20.74 -16.67 -9.52
CA ASN A 6 -19.43 -16.31 -8.98
C ASN A 6 -18.59 -17.50 -8.45
N VAL A 7 -18.91 -18.74 -8.83
CA VAL A 7 -18.15 -19.92 -8.44
C VAL A 7 -17.65 -20.67 -9.67
N VAL A 8 -16.38 -21.04 -9.65
CA VAL A 8 -15.70 -21.80 -10.71
C VAL A 8 -15.03 -23.01 -10.07
N LEU A 9 -15.23 -24.21 -10.62
CA LEU A 9 -14.47 -25.39 -10.23
C LEU A 9 -13.11 -25.38 -10.94
N ARG A 10 -12.01 -25.49 -10.19
CA ARG A 10 -10.67 -25.69 -10.76
C ARG A 10 -10.09 -26.97 -10.17
N GLY A 11 -9.90 -27.98 -11.02
CA GLY A 11 -9.53 -29.32 -10.58
C GLY A 11 -10.60 -29.88 -9.63
N ARG A 12 -10.23 -30.06 -8.35
CA ARG A 12 -11.12 -30.59 -7.31
C ARG A 12 -11.60 -29.53 -6.32
N THR A 13 -11.24 -28.26 -6.49
CA THR A 13 -11.57 -27.22 -5.51
C THR A 13 -12.42 -26.13 -6.16
N PHE A 14 -13.48 -25.72 -5.47
CA PHE A 14 -14.27 -24.57 -5.89
C PHE A 14 -13.55 -23.27 -5.55
N HIS A 15 -13.62 -22.30 -6.45
CA HIS A 15 -13.09 -20.96 -6.29
C HIS A 15 -14.22 -19.95 -6.48
N PHE A 16 -14.26 -18.95 -5.61
CA PHE A 16 -15.04 -17.75 -5.80
C PHE A 16 -14.30 -16.80 -6.74
N ARG A 17 -14.99 -16.25 -7.73
CA ARG A 17 -14.49 -15.22 -8.64
C ARG A 17 -15.55 -14.16 -8.84
N ARG A 18 -15.21 -12.91 -8.53
CA ARG A 18 -16.11 -11.76 -8.65
C ARG A 18 -15.37 -10.56 -9.22
N ARG A 19 -16.00 -9.83 -10.14
CA ARG A 19 -15.44 -8.59 -10.69
C ARG A 19 -15.55 -7.45 -9.67
N VAL A 20 -14.51 -6.65 -9.56
CA VAL A 20 -14.51 -5.42 -8.75
C VAL A 20 -15.29 -4.32 -9.51
N PRO A 21 -16.19 -3.56 -8.85
CA PRO A 21 -16.89 -2.43 -9.47
C PRO A 21 -15.92 -1.44 -10.14
N THR A 22 -16.26 -0.93 -11.33
CA THR A 22 -15.36 -0.11 -12.16
C THR A 22 -14.81 1.12 -11.44
N GLY A 23 -15.63 1.80 -10.64
CA GLY A 23 -15.18 2.95 -9.83
C GLY A 23 -14.20 2.61 -8.71
N LEU A 24 -14.10 1.33 -8.31
CA LEU A 24 -13.19 0.85 -7.27
C LEU A 24 -11.92 0.20 -7.84
N GLN A 25 -11.91 -0.23 -9.10
CA GLN A 25 -10.73 -0.82 -9.75
C GLN A 25 -9.48 0.07 -9.68
N PRO A 26 -9.53 1.39 -9.97
CA PRO A 26 -8.34 2.24 -9.84
C PRO A 26 -7.92 2.42 -8.38
N LYS A 27 -8.87 2.42 -7.44
CA LYS A 27 -8.60 2.58 -6.00
C LYS A 27 -7.93 1.33 -5.40
N LEU A 28 -8.41 0.15 -5.77
CA LEU A 28 -7.94 -1.13 -5.24
C LEU A 28 -6.78 -1.71 -6.07
N ARG A 29 -6.52 -1.17 -7.27
CA ARG A 29 -5.57 -1.72 -8.26
C ARG A 29 -5.84 -3.19 -8.60
N LEU A 30 -7.09 -3.61 -8.49
CA LEU A 30 -7.57 -4.98 -8.70
C LEU A 30 -8.81 -4.95 -9.57
N THR A 31 -8.84 -5.82 -10.58
CA THR A 31 -9.99 -5.95 -11.51
C THR A 31 -10.98 -7.03 -11.06
N GLU A 32 -10.48 -8.05 -10.35
CA GLU A 32 -11.26 -9.19 -9.87
C GLU A 32 -10.77 -9.67 -8.50
N MET A 33 -11.72 -10.15 -7.68
CA MET A 33 -11.45 -10.89 -6.46
C MET A 33 -11.58 -12.39 -6.76
N VAL A 34 -10.50 -13.14 -6.52
CA VAL A 34 -10.47 -14.59 -6.66
C VAL A 34 -10.05 -15.21 -5.34
N ARG A 35 -10.83 -16.18 -4.83
CA ARG A 35 -10.50 -16.89 -3.59
C ARG A 35 -10.87 -18.36 -3.67
N SER A 36 -9.97 -19.24 -3.23
CA SER A 36 -10.31 -20.67 -3.05
C SER A 36 -11.35 -20.81 -1.94
N LEU A 37 -12.40 -21.59 -2.21
CA LEU A 37 -13.40 -21.98 -1.22
C LEU A 37 -12.95 -23.19 -0.40
N GLY A 38 -11.82 -23.82 -0.75
CA GLY A 38 -11.20 -24.90 0.03
C GLY A 38 -12.10 -26.13 0.20
N THR A 39 -13.01 -26.38 -0.74
CA THR A 39 -13.92 -27.53 -0.71
C THR A 39 -14.22 -28.03 -2.12
N SER A 40 -14.47 -29.33 -2.23
CA SER A 40 -14.98 -30.01 -3.42
C SER A 40 -16.49 -30.28 -3.34
N ASP A 41 -17.13 -29.98 -2.20
CA ASP A 41 -18.57 -30.13 -2.00
C ASP A 41 -19.32 -28.88 -2.50
N GLY A 42 -20.27 -29.10 -3.41
CA GLY A 42 -21.04 -28.02 -4.04
C GLY A 42 -21.94 -27.25 -3.06
N ARG A 43 -22.49 -27.91 -2.03
CA ARG A 43 -23.37 -27.26 -1.06
C ARG A 43 -22.56 -26.32 -0.16
N THR A 44 -21.44 -26.80 0.35
CA THR A 44 -20.49 -26.00 1.15
C THR A 44 -19.90 -24.86 0.32
N ALA A 45 -19.55 -25.11 -0.95
CA ALA A 45 -19.06 -24.08 -1.85
C ALA A 45 -20.09 -22.95 -2.05
N LYS A 46 -21.36 -23.30 -2.29
CA LYS A 46 -22.44 -22.31 -2.43
C LYS A 46 -22.59 -21.43 -1.19
N LEU A 47 -22.60 -22.03 0.00
CA LEU A 47 -22.70 -21.29 1.26
C LEU A 47 -21.53 -20.31 1.44
N ARG A 48 -20.29 -20.79 1.26
CA ARG A 48 -19.08 -19.96 1.38
C ARG A 48 -19.03 -18.84 0.34
N ALA A 49 -19.46 -19.12 -0.89
CA ALA A 49 -19.55 -18.13 -1.95
C ALA A 49 -20.57 -17.02 -1.65
N CYS A 50 -21.75 -17.38 -1.11
CA CYS A 50 -22.74 -16.40 -0.66
C CYS A 50 -22.19 -15.51 0.47
N GLN A 51 -21.49 -16.08 1.44
CA GLN A 51 -20.85 -15.30 2.52
C GLN A 51 -19.81 -14.32 1.98
N LEU A 52 -18.94 -14.78 1.07
CA LEU A 52 -17.95 -13.91 0.41
C LEU A 52 -18.60 -12.82 -0.45
N TYR A 53 -19.72 -13.11 -1.09
CA TYR A 53 -20.47 -12.13 -1.86
C TYR A 53 -20.99 -11.00 -0.96
N VAL A 54 -21.65 -11.32 0.15
CA VAL A 54 -22.16 -10.33 1.10
C VAL A 54 -21.02 -9.52 1.71
N ALA A 55 -19.95 -10.17 2.15
CA ALA A 55 -18.78 -9.48 2.72
C ALA A 55 -18.14 -8.53 1.71
N SER A 56 -17.99 -8.95 0.44
CA SER A 56 -17.45 -8.08 -0.61
C SER A 56 -18.38 -6.93 -0.96
N GLU A 57 -19.70 -7.11 -0.92
CA GLU A 57 -20.66 -6.00 -1.06
C GLU A 57 -20.49 -4.95 0.04
N THR A 58 -20.41 -5.38 1.31
CA THR A 58 -20.19 -4.44 2.42
C THR A 58 -18.92 -3.62 2.22
N ILE A 59 -17.81 -4.28 1.85
CA ILE A 59 -16.53 -3.61 1.58
C ILE A 59 -16.67 -2.61 0.42
N PHE A 60 -17.26 -3.02 -0.70
CA PHE A 60 -17.41 -2.16 -1.86
C PHE A 60 -18.32 -0.96 -1.57
N SER A 61 -19.42 -1.15 -0.84
CA SER A 61 -20.31 -0.09 -0.43
C SER A 61 -19.60 0.93 0.46
N THR A 62 -18.84 0.46 1.47
CA THR A 62 -18.04 1.34 2.33
C THR A 62 -16.99 2.13 1.54
N LEU A 63 -16.24 1.48 0.65
CA LEU A 63 -15.22 2.15 -0.17
C LEU A 63 -15.80 3.13 -1.20
N ASN A 64 -17.07 2.96 -1.57
CA ASN A 64 -17.76 3.87 -2.45
C ASN A 64 -18.33 5.07 -1.69
N ALA A 65 -18.82 4.86 -0.45
CA ALA A 65 -19.35 5.90 0.41
C ALA A 65 -18.27 6.79 1.04
N THR A 66 -17.09 6.24 1.35
CA THR A 66 -15.97 7.00 1.90
C THR A 66 -14.97 7.30 0.79
N PRO A 67 -14.84 8.57 0.33
CA PRO A 67 -13.78 8.92 -0.61
C PRO A 67 -12.43 8.71 0.07
N MET A 68 -11.66 7.72 -0.42
CA MET A 68 -10.24 7.62 -0.06
C MET A 68 -9.53 8.88 -0.53
N LEU A 69 -8.58 9.38 0.27
CA LEU A 69 -7.72 10.49 -0.14
C LEU A 69 -7.12 10.15 -1.50
N THR A 70 -7.29 11.03 -2.48
CA THR A 70 -6.64 10.86 -3.77
C THR A 70 -5.12 10.95 -3.58
N ASP A 71 -4.35 10.35 -4.49
CA ASP A 71 -2.88 10.47 -4.46
C ASP A 71 -2.44 11.95 -4.42
N ALA A 72 -3.19 12.83 -5.08
CA ALA A 72 -2.97 14.28 -5.04
C ALA A 72 -3.27 14.89 -3.66
N GLN A 73 -4.35 14.46 -2.98
CA GLN A 73 -4.67 14.91 -1.63
C GLN A 73 -3.68 14.37 -0.60
N LEU A 74 -3.22 13.13 -0.77
CA LEU A 74 -2.18 12.54 0.08
C LEU A 74 -0.84 13.26 -0.14
N ALA A 75 -0.44 13.49 -1.38
CA ALA A 75 0.76 14.25 -1.71
C ALA A 75 0.68 15.67 -1.16
N ARG A 76 -0.49 16.31 -1.23
CA ARG A 76 -0.71 17.63 -0.66
C ARG A 76 -0.58 17.63 0.85
N LEU A 77 -1.18 16.66 1.53
CA LEU A 77 -1.06 16.49 2.98
C LEU A 77 0.41 16.29 3.40
N VAL A 78 1.14 15.45 2.68
CA VAL A 78 2.57 15.22 2.92
C VAL A 78 3.38 16.49 2.67
N GLN A 79 3.08 17.23 1.60
CA GLN A 79 3.75 18.49 1.27
C GLN A 79 3.48 19.57 2.33
N ASP A 80 2.23 19.71 2.77
CA ASP A 80 1.83 20.65 3.82
C ASP A 80 2.49 20.27 5.17
N PHE A 81 2.63 18.97 5.46
CA PHE A 81 3.37 18.49 6.64
C PHE A 81 4.86 18.85 6.60
N TYR A 82 5.54 18.62 5.46
CA TYR A 82 6.93 19.04 5.30
C TYR A 82 7.08 20.56 5.35
N GLY A 83 6.13 21.31 4.78
CA GLY A 83 6.09 22.77 4.88
C GLY A 83 6.02 23.25 6.33
N LEU A 84 5.16 22.63 7.15
CA LEU A 84 5.02 22.94 8.56
C LEU A 84 6.31 22.67 9.36
N ILE A 85 6.99 21.55 9.10
CA ILE A 85 8.28 21.24 9.73
C ILE A 85 9.33 22.28 9.34
N LEU A 86 9.42 22.62 8.05
CA LEU A 86 10.39 23.58 7.53
C LEU A 86 10.14 24.99 8.08
N ASP A 87 8.89 25.41 8.17
CA ASP A 87 8.53 26.71 8.75
C ASP A 87 8.88 26.76 10.24
N GLN A 88 8.66 25.68 10.98
CA GLN A 88 9.02 25.60 12.40
C GLN A 88 10.55 25.66 12.61
N GLU A 89 11.33 25.01 11.75
CA GLU A 89 12.79 25.15 11.74
C GLU A 89 13.26 26.56 11.35
N ASN A 90 12.62 27.15 10.34
CA ASN A 90 12.96 28.50 9.88
C ASN A 90 12.65 29.55 10.94
N GLN A 91 11.51 29.43 11.62
CA GLN A 91 11.17 30.26 12.79
C GLN A 91 12.21 30.11 13.90
N GLY A 92 12.71 28.89 14.14
CA GLY A 92 13.80 28.64 15.09
C GLY A 92 15.12 29.33 14.71
N ARG A 93 15.45 29.40 13.41
CA ARG A 93 16.62 30.14 12.90
C ARG A 93 16.44 31.66 12.98
N LEU A 94 15.22 32.14 12.73
CA LEU A 94 14.86 33.56 12.84
C LEU A 94 14.88 34.05 14.30
N THR A 95 14.46 33.22 15.27
CA THR A 95 14.43 33.60 16.70
C THR A 95 15.75 33.39 17.44
N ARG A 96 16.57 32.38 17.08
CA ARG A 96 17.85 32.11 17.76
C ARG A 96 19.07 32.73 17.08
N GLY A 97 18.87 33.45 15.98
CA GLY A 97 19.95 34.00 15.16
C GLY A 97 20.60 32.93 14.27
N ALA A 98 21.38 33.40 13.28
CA ALA A 98 22.03 32.55 12.28
C ALA A 98 22.86 31.45 12.95
N ILE A 99 22.63 30.19 12.55
CA ILE A 99 23.47 29.06 12.95
C ILE A 99 24.89 29.37 12.43
N PRO A 100 25.90 29.44 13.31
CA PRO A 100 27.28 29.66 12.91
C PRO A 100 27.74 28.65 11.84
N ASN A 101 28.49 29.11 10.84
CA ASN A 101 28.83 28.31 9.65
C ASN A 101 29.52 26.98 10.00
N ASP A 102 30.31 26.97 11.06
CA ASP A 102 30.99 25.80 11.61
C ASP A 102 30.01 24.74 12.13
N ILE A 103 28.88 25.15 12.72
CA ILE A 103 27.81 24.24 13.16
C ILE A 103 27.02 23.72 11.95
N ARG A 104 26.84 24.54 10.91
CA ARG A 104 26.18 24.15 9.67
C ARG A 104 26.99 23.08 8.92
N GLU A 105 28.30 23.28 8.78
CA GLU A 105 29.21 22.34 8.12
C GLU A 105 29.27 20.99 8.83
N ARG A 106 29.31 21.00 10.18
CA ARG A 106 29.26 19.76 10.98
C ARG A 106 27.96 18.97 10.78
N ARG A 107 26.83 19.64 10.66
CA ARG A 107 25.53 18.99 10.41
C ARG A 107 25.42 18.42 9.00
N VAL A 108 25.93 19.14 8.00
CA VAL A 108 25.99 18.64 6.61
C VAL A 108 26.80 17.35 6.55
N ALA A 109 28.00 17.33 7.15
CA ALA A 109 28.82 16.11 7.22
C ALA A 109 28.11 14.97 7.97
N GLN A 110 27.36 15.27 9.03
CA GLN A 110 26.60 14.28 9.79
C GLN A 110 25.46 13.67 8.96
N TYR A 111 24.71 14.48 8.21
CA TYR A 111 23.64 13.98 7.32
C TYR A 111 24.18 13.23 6.12
N GLU A 112 25.32 13.64 5.54
CA GLU A 112 26.01 12.89 4.49
C GLU A 112 26.46 11.51 5.00
N THR A 113 26.94 11.44 6.25
CA THR A 113 27.31 10.18 6.89
C THR A 113 26.11 9.28 7.18
N MET A 114 24.94 9.87 7.50
CA MET A 114 23.69 9.13 7.71
C MET A 114 22.99 8.72 6.40
N ALA A 115 23.16 9.49 5.33
CA ALA A 115 22.60 9.22 3.99
C ALA A 115 23.47 8.28 3.17
N ALA A 116 24.72 8.04 3.58
CA ALA A 116 25.57 7.03 2.99
C ALA A 116 24.95 5.63 3.23
N PRO A 117 24.66 4.85 2.17
CA PRO A 117 24.18 3.49 2.33
C PRO A 117 25.24 2.67 3.07
N GLN A 118 24.86 2.03 4.18
CA GLN A 118 25.69 1.00 4.79
C GLN A 118 25.86 -0.13 3.76
N ALA A 119 27.01 -0.16 3.10
CA ALA A 119 27.40 -1.26 2.24
C ALA A 119 27.56 -2.51 3.11
N VAL A 120 26.51 -3.32 3.14
CA VAL A 120 26.61 -4.71 3.58
C VAL A 120 27.54 -5.41 2.59
N VAL A 121 28.78 -5.63 3.01
CA VAL A 121 29.76 -6.44 2.28
C VAL A 121 29.25 -7.87 2.27
N PHE A 122 28.79 -8.36 1.13
CA PHE A 122 28.88 -9.77 0.80
C PHE A 122 28.99 -9.96 -0.71
N GLY A 123 30.18 -10.38 -1.15
CA GLY A 123 30.36 -11.01 -2.46
C GLY A 123 31.52 -10.46 -3.28
N SER A 124 32.71 -11.06 -3.13
CA SER A 124 33.54 -11.55 -4.26
C SER A 124 34.95 -11.88 -3.78
N LEU A 125 35.17 -13.17 -3.47
CA LEU A 125 36.50 -13.77 -3.56
C LEU A 125 36.71 -14.16 -5.04
N ILE A 126 37.32 -13.24 -5.76
CA ILE A 126 38.43 -13.37 -6.72
C ILE A 126 38.57 -14.73 -7.45
N ALA A 127 38.58 -14.65 -8.78
CA ALA A 127 39.04 -15.70 -9.69
C ALA A 127 40.55 -15.55 -10.01
N CYS A 128 41.23 -16.72 -10.13
CA CYS A 128 42.49 -17.03 -10.85
C CYS A 128 43.83 -16.44 -10.31
N PRO A 129 44.99 -17.08 -10.59
CA PRO A 129 45.37 -17.85 -11.79
C PRO A 129 45.10 -19.36 -11.73
#